data_AF-A0A959P6V9-F1
#
_entry.id   AF-A0A959P6V9-F1
#
_cell.length_a   1.000
_cell.length_b   1.000
_cell.length_c   1.000
_cell.angle_alpha   90.00
_cell.angle_beta   90.00
_cell.angle_gamma   90.00
#
_symmetry.space_group_name_H-M   'P 1'
#
loop_
_entity.id
_entity.type
_entity.pdbx_description
1 polymer ?
#
loop_
_entity_poly.entity_id
_entity_poly.type
_entity_poly.pdbx_seq_one_letter_code
_entity_poly.pdbx_strand_id
1 'polypeptide(L)'
;YDYSKENYTRLGYVAEGVTTYAGDLFLYQAGCFSEYDFFRNVHQLFQRHFHNYGRFNLSVADSSFDTWLDGYEQGIPHRKTSIYNEGALLAMMLDLSLLRDTDNKSGILTAMRLLYDRFGNSDTGYTEKDYQEAVEEIGGRSYQDFFQSYYYGTKDIEEELNELLAYVGLEIRNIRSRLYFENRFGFKVEYIDGRSARITDIAPNSIADRAHLKLGDEIVSINGIRIAGNLKEWCKYFQEEQITLTINGEDDTHKVELTPTDERYYRTRWPQKMTEATEEQRNNYRVWTKRGF
;
A
#
# COMPACT_ATOMS: atom_id res chain seq x y z
N TYR A 1 -3.37 -19.10 24.91
CA TYR A 1 -2.30 -18.10 24.73
C TYR A 1 -1.39 -18.11 25.94
N ASP A 2 -0.08 -17.95 25.73
CA ASP A 2 0.91 -17.77 26.80
C ASP A 2 1.21 -16.28 26.95
N TYR A 3 0.54 -15.62 27.90
CA TYR A 3 0.69 -14.17 28.12
C TYR A 3 1.99 -13.78 28.84
N SER A 4 2.84 -14.74 29.21
CA SER A 4 4.12 -14.46 29.90
C SER A 4 5.26 -14.08 28.96
N LYS A 5 5.06 -14.23 27.65
CA LYS A 5 6.04 -13.96 26.60
C LYS A 5 5.38 -13.52 25.30
N GLU A 6 6.19 -13.10 24.34
CA GLU A 6 5.76 -12.80 22.98
C GLU A 6 5.21 -14.07 22.29
N ASN A 7 4.09 -13.90 21.58
CA ASN A 7 3.47 -14.97 20.78
C ASN A 7 3.65 -14.64 19.31
N TYR A 8 4.85 -14.92 18.78
CA TYR A 8 5.19 -14.61 17.40
C TYR A 8 4.33 -15.40 16.41
N THR A 9 3.92 -14.73 15.33
CA THR A 9 3.18 -15.35 14.24
C THR A 9 3.44 -14.60 12.94
N ARG A 10 3.53 -15.33 11.84
CA ARG A 10 3.55 -14.76 10.48
C ARG A 10 2.16 -14.60 9.88
N LEU A 11 1.11 -15.07 10.55
CA LEU A 11 -0.28 -15.10 10.05
C LEU A 11 -1.09 -13.83 10.34
N GLY A 12 -0.48 -12.76 10.87
CA GLY A 12 -1.17 -11.51 11.19
C GLY A 12 -1.85 -10.89 9.96
N TYR A 13 -1.29 -11.09 8.76
CA TYR A 13 -1.93 -10.65 7.51
C TYR A 13 -3.25 -11.39 7.20
N VAL A 14 -3.44 -12.61 7.71
CA VAL A 14 -4.72 -13.32 7.58
C VAL A 14 -5.72 -12.72 8.56
N ALA A 15 -5.36 -12.66 9.85
CA ALA A 15 -6.25 -12.17 10.89
C ALA A 15 -6.65 -10.70 10.71
N GLU A 16 -5.71 -9.83 10.34
CA GLU A 16 -5.95 -8.39 10.23
C GLU A 16 -6.24 -7.97 8.78
N GLY A 17 -5.47 -8.50 7.83
CA GLY A 17 -5.56 -8.13 6.43
C GLY A 17 -6.82 -8.65 5.74
N VAL A 18 -7.09 -9.96 5.82
CA VAL A 18 -8.32 -10.54 5.25
C VAL A 18 -9.55 -9.91 5.91
N THR A 19 -9.53 -9.69 7.23
CA THR A 19 -10.62 -9.00 7.94
C THR A 19 -10.83 -7.58 7.44
N THR A 20 -9.75 -6.81 7.25
CA THR A 20 -9.81 -5.45 6.71
C THR A 20 -10.45 -5.44 5.31
N TYR A 21 -9.98 -6.31 4.41
CA TYR A 21 -10.52 -6.44 3.06
C TYR A 21 -11.99 -6.87 3.05
N ALA A 22 -12.30 -7.94 3.78
CA ALA A 22 -13.65 -8.52 3.87
C ALA A 22 -14.64 -7.52 4.47
N GLY A 23 -14.24 -6.76 5.49
CA GLY A 23 -15.07 -5.71 6.09
C GLY A 23 -15.51 -4.65 5.07
N ASP A 24 -14.58 -4.12 4.28
CA ASP A 24 -14.89 -3.15 3.23
C ASP A 24 -15.77 -3.75 2.12
N LEU A 25 -15.50 -4.99 1.72
CA LEU A 25 -16.30 -5.71 0.74
C LEU A 25 -17.74 -5.93 1.25
N PHE A 26 -17.93 -6.31 2.52
CA PHE A 26 -19.26 -6.50 3.11
C PHE A 26 -20.05 -5.21 3.21
N LEU A 27 -19.40 -4.10 3.59
CA LEU A 27 -20.06 -2.81 3.64
C LEU A 27 -20.53 -2.37 2.26
N TYR A 28 -19.76 -2.69 1.21
CA TYR A 28 -20.19 -2.45 -0.16
C TYR A 28 -21.34 -3.38 -0.59
N GLN A 29 -21.23 -4.68 -0.32
CA GLN A 29 -22.25 -5.68 -0.64
C GLN A 29 -23.59 -5.42 0.06
N ALA A 30 -23.56 -4.96 1.31
CA ALA A 30 -24.73 -4.59 2.10
C ALA A 30 -25.36 -3.26 1.66
N GLY A 31 -24.74 -2.53 0.72
CA GLY A 31 -25.19 -1.22 0.26
C GLY A 31 -24.92 -0.08 1.26
N CYS A 32 -24.12 -0.32 2.30
CA CYS A 32 -23.69 0.72 3.25
C CYS A 32 -22.65 1.65 2.63
N PHE A 33 -21.80 1.12 1.74
CA PHE A 33 -20.88 1.91 0.93
C PHE A 33 -21.43 2.11 -0.48
N SER A 34 -21.24 3.31 -1.01
CA SER A 34 -21.32 3.52 -2.45
C SER A 34 -20.10 2.91 -3.15
N GLU A 35 -20.16 2.75 -4.48
CA GLU A 35 -18.99 2.34 -5.27
C GLU A 35 -17.82 3.31 -5.09
N TYR A 36 -18.12 4.60 -4.93
CA TYR A 36 -17.10 5.61 -4.66
C TYR A 36 -16.44 5.39 -3.30
N ASP A 37 -17.20 5.06 -2.24
CA ASP A 37 -16.63 4.77 -0.92
C ASP A 37 -15.75 3.51 -0.95
N PHE A 38 -16.19 2.46 -1.63
CA PHE A 38 -15.40 1.25 -1.82
C PHE A 38 -14.09 1.53 -2.58
N PHE A 39 -14.17 2.25 -3.72
CA PHE A 39 -12.98 2.64 -4.48
C PHE A 39 -12.07 3.61 -3.74
N ARG A 40 -12.62 4.46 -2.85
CA ARG A 40 -11.82 5.31 -1.96
C ARG A 40 -11.01 4.47 -0.98
N ASN A 41 -11.57 3.39 -0.44
CA ASN A 41 -10.83 2.52 0.48
C ASN A 41 -9.76 1.71 -0.27
N VAL A 42 -10.08 1.15 -1.44
CA VAL A 42 -9.08 0.49 -2.31
C VAL A 42 -7.97 1.46 -2.72
N HIS A 43 -8.31 2.71 -3.04
CA HIS A 43 -7.33 3.77 -3.27
C HIS A 43 -6.40 3.99 -2.07
N GLN A 44 -6.91 3.99 -0.84
CA GLN A 44 -6.07 4.13 0.35
C GLN A 44 -5.10 2.96 0.51
N LEU A 45 -5.54 1.73 0.20
CA LEU A 45 -4.66 0.56 0.18
C LEU A 45 -3.52 0.74 -0.83
N PHE A 46 -3.85 1.15 -2.05
CA PHE A 46 -2.85 1.45 -3.08
C PHE A 46 -1.90 2.56 -2.64
N GLN A 47 -2.41 3.66 -2.10
CA GLN A 47 -1.55 4.76 -1.68
C GLN A 47 -0.56 4.36 -0.61
N ARG A 48 -1.03 3.66 0.43
CA ARG A 48 -0.16 3.21 1.53
C ARG A 48 0.88 2.22 1.04
N HIS A 49 0.51 1.31 0.13
CA HIS A 49 1.44 0.38 -0.49
C HIS A 49 2.48 1.10 -1.36
N PHE A 50 2.03 1.86 -2.36
CA PHE A 50 2.91 2.48 -3.36
C PHE A 50 3.77 3.62 -2.79
N HIS A 51 3.36 4.25 -1.68
CA HIS A 51 4.16 5.26 -0.98
C HIS A 51 5.05 4.67 0.13
N ASN A 52 4.87 3.41 0.52
CA ASN A 52 5.77 2.76 1.47
C ASN A 52 6.80 1.90 0.75
N TYR A 53 8.06 2.34 0.74
CA TYR A 53 9.17 1.59 0.14
C TYR A 53 9.63 0.39 0.98
N GLY A 54 9.12 0.23 2.21
CA GLY A 54 9.33 -0.99 2.99
C GLY A 54 8.80 -2.25 2.33
N ARG A 55 7.91 -2.11 1.33
CA ARG A 55 7.46 -3.22 0.48
C ARG A 55 8.59 -3.95 -0.24
N PHE A 56 9.74 -3.30 -0.43
CA PHE A 56 10.92 -3.90 -1.07
C PHE A 56 11.92 -4.48 -0.05
N ASN A 57 11.71 -4.25 1.25
CA ASN A 57 12.68 -4.56 2.30
C ASN A 57 12.26 -5.72 3.20
N LEU A 58 10.99 -5.81 3.58
CA LEU A 58 10.49 -6.86 4.48
C LEU A 58 9.13 -7.37 4.02
N SER A 59 8.99 -8.70 3.98
CA SER A 59 7.75 -9.37 3.61
C SER A 59 6.63 -9.03 4.60
N VAL A 60 5.36 -9.18 4.19
CA VAL A 60 4.24 -8.97 5.12
C VAL A 60 4.20 -10.05 6.21
N ALA A 61 4.62 -11.28 5.91
CA ALA A 61 4.75 -12.37 6.87
C ALA A 61 5.79 -12.04 7.96
N ASP A 62 6.97 -11.56 7.58
CA ASP A 62 7.98 -11.14 8.56
C ASP A 62 7.58 -9.85 9.28
N SER A 63 6.86 -8.94 8.61
CA SER A 63 6.27 -7.76 9.26
C SER A 63 5.27 -8.15 10.35
N SER A 64 4.52 -9.24 10.15
CA SER A 64 3.64 -9.83 11.17
C SER A 64 4.44 -10.36 12.36
N PHE A 65 5.51 -11.12 12.09
CA PHE A 65 6.38 -11.63 13.14
C PHE A 65 6.95 -10.48 13.99
N ASP A 66 7.40 -9.42 13.32
CA ASP A 66 8.01 -8.23 13.94
C ASP A 66 7.02 -7.30 14.65
N THR A 67 5.71 -7.60 14.66
CA THR A 67 4.71 -6.76 15.35
C THR A 67 5.04 -6.59 16.85
N TRP A 68 5.64 -7.61 17.47
CA TRP A 68 6.11 -7.55 18.86
C TRP A 68 7.33 -6.66 19.08
N LEU A 69 8.17 -6.43 18.05
CA LEU A 69 9.40 -5.66 18.20
C LEU A 69 9.15 -4.16 18.28
N ASP A 70 8.23 -3.64 17.46
CA ASP A 70 7.98 -2.20 17.37
C ASP A 70 6.85 -1.72 18.32
N GLY A 71 6.04 -2.64 18.84
CA GLY A 71 4.81 -2.29 19.54
C GLY A 71 3.87 -1.46 18.65
N TYR A 72 3.30 -0.38 19.21
CA TYR A 72 2.41 0.55 18.50
C TYR A 72 3.09 1.84 18.05
N GLU A 73 4.42 1.95 18.18
CA GLU A 73 5.16 3.14 17.78
C GLU A 73 5.61 3.09 16.30
N GLN A 74 5.86 4.26 15.73
CA GLN A 74 6.36 4.36 14.36
C GLN A 74 7.83 3.93 14.34
N GLY A 75 8.09 2.72 13.85
CA GLY A 75 9.44 2.19 13.68
C GLY A 75 10.24 2.87 12.56
N ILE A 76 11.40 2.30 12.22
CA ILE A 76 12.30 2.82 11.19
C ILE A 76 11.54 2.98 9.85
N PRO A 77 11.56 4.19 9.24
CA PRO A 77 10.91 4.46 7.97
C PRO A 77 11.33 3.48 6.88
N HIS A 78 10.35 3.02 6.10
CA HIS A 78 10.52 2.03 5.03
C HIS A 78 11.20 0.72 5.46
N ARG A 79 11.20 0.35 6.76
CA ARG A 79 11.71 -0.95 7.20
C ARG A 79 10.75 -2.09 6.86
N LYS A 80 9.46 -1.88 7.16
CA LYS A 80 8.42 -2.90 7.08
C LYS A 80 7.13 -2.40 6.45
N THR A 81 6.19 -3.32 6.27
CA THR A 81 4.85 -3.00 5.80
C THR A 81 3.80 -3.26 6.88
N SER A 82 2.56 -2.80 6.64
CA SER A 82 1.45 -3.00 7.59
C SER A 82 0.73 -4.30 7.27
N ILE A 83 0.55 -5.17 8.26
CA ILE A 83 -0.24 -6.40 8.14
C ILE A 83 -1.71 -6.14 7.81
N TYR A 84 -2.22 -4.95 8.14
CA TYR A 84 -3.55 -4.49 7.74
C TYR A 84 -3.55 -4.10 6.26
N ASN A 85 -2.66 -3.18 5.87
CA ASN A 85 -2.66 -2.63 4.52
C ASN A 85 -2.25 -3.66 3.46
N GLU A 86 -1.09 -4.29 3.64
CA GLU A 86 -0.59 -5.28 2.70
C GLU A 86 -1.40 -6.56 2.77
N GLY A 87 -1.80 -6.97 3.97
CA GLY A 87 -2.67 -8.13 4.11
C GLY A 87 -4.01 -7.94 3.40
N ALA A 88 -4.64 -6.76 3.49
CA ALA A 88 -5.87 -6.47 2.75
C ALA A 88 -5.66 -6.42 1.23
N LEU A 89 -4.55 -5.84 0.78
CA LEU A 89 -4.22 -5.76 -0.64
C LEU A 89 -3.95 -7.15 -1.23
N LEU A 90 -3.20 -8.00 -0.53
CA LEU A 90 -2.95 -9.38 -0.94
C LEU A 90 -4.21 -10.27 -0.81
N ALA A 91 -5.08 -10.00 0.17
CA ALA A 91 -6.38 -10.66 0.26
C ALA A 91 -7.26 -10.32 -0.95
N MET A 92 -7.26 -9.06 -1.40
CA MET A 92 -7.94 -8.65 -2.63
C MET A 92 -7.33 -9.32 -3.86
N MET A 93 -6.00 -9.38 -3.96
CA MET A 93 -5.32 -10.06 -5.07
C MET A 93 -5.64 -11.56 -5.09
N LEU A 94 -5.65 -12.24 -3.94
CA LEU A 94 -6.09 -13.63 -3.85
C LEU A 94 -7.57 -13.80 -4.22
N ASP A 95 -8.44 -12.88 -3.80
CA ASP A 95 -9.86 -12.93 -4.16
C ASP A 95 -10.06 -12.86 -5.67
N LEU A 96 -9.39 -11.91 -6.34
CA LEU A 96 -9.40 -11.77 -7.80
C LEU A 96 -8.76 -12.97 -8.50
N SER A 97 -7.68 -13.53 -7.95
CA SER A 97 -7.00 -14.70 -8.51
C SER A 97 -7.91 -15.94 -8.47
N LEU A 98 -8.53 -16.19 -7.33
CA LEU A 98 -9.49 -17.28 -7.15
C LEU A 98 -10.73 -17.07 -8.03
N LEU A 99 -11.21 -15.84 -8.15
CA LEU A 99 -12.31 -15.51 -9.06
C LEU A 99 -11.95 -15.85 -10.51
N ARG A 100 -10.74 -15.50 -10.97
CA ARG A 100 -10.23 -15.83 -12.31
C ARG A 100 -10.10 -17.34 -12.50
N ASP A 101 -9.43 -18.00 -11.58
CA ASP A 101 -9.04 -19.41 -11.73
C ASP A 101 -10.22 -20.38 -11.56
N THR A 102 -11.35 -19.91 -11.00
CA THR A 102 -12.56 -20.71 -10.79
C THR A 102 -13.74 -20.33 -11.68
N ASP A 103 -13.52 -19.55 -12.74
CA ASP A 103 -14.58 -19.03 -13.63
C ASP A 103 -15.68 -18.28 -12.85
N ASN A 104 -15.27 -17.38 -11.96
CA ASN A 104 -16.10 -16.59 -11.07
C ASN A 104 -16.90 -17.39 -9.99
N LYS A 105 -16.59 -18.66 -9.75
CA LYS A 105 -17.35 -19.50 -8.80
C LYS A 105 -16.93 -19.29 -7.33
N SER A 106 -15.66 -18.96 -7.09
CA SER A 106 -15.09 -18.90 -5.75
C SER A 106 -14.19 -17.69 -5.55
N GLY A 107 -13.88 -17.39 -4.29
CA GLY A 107 -12.96 -16.33 -3.92
C GLY A 107 -12.38 -16.51 -2.52
N ILE A 108 -11.76 -15.46 -1.98
CA ILE A 108 -11.05 -15.55 -0.71
C ILE A 108 -11.96 -15.96 0.45
N LEU A 109 -13.20 -15.49 0.45
CA LEU A 109 -14.19 -15.84 1.48
C LEU A 109 -14.57 -17.33 1.44
N THR A 110 -14.53 -17.95 0.26
CA THR A 110 -14.73 -19.40 0.11
C THR A 110 -13.59 -20.16 0.77
N ALA A 111 -12.34 -19.73 0.57
CA ALA A 111 -11.17 -20.31 1.23
C ALA A 111 -11.20 -20.08 2.76
N MET A 112 -11.62 -18.90 3.20
CA MET A 112 -11.77 -18.61 4.64
C MET A 112 -12.87 -19.46 5.28
N ARG A 113 -13.96 -19.73 4.57
CA ARG A 113 -15.02 -20.63 5.04
C ARG A 113 -14.49 -22.07 5.18
N LEU A 114 -13.73 -22.56 4.19
CA LEU A 114 -13.09 -23.87 4.27
C LEU A 114 -12.14 -23.96 5.47
N LEU A 115 -11.34 -22.91 5.71
CA LEU A 115 -10.46 -22.83 6.87
C LEU A 115 -11.24 -22.82 8.19
N TYR A 116 -12.34 -22.06 8.24
CA TYR A 116 -13.23 -22.02 9.41
C TYR A 116 -13.90 -23.37 9.68
N ASP A 117 -14.39 -24.06 8.65
CA ASP A 117 -15.03 -25.37 8.79
C ASP A 117 -14.04 -26.43 9.34
N ARG A 118 -12.74 -26.30 9.01
CA ARG A 118 -11.68 -27.19 9.49
C ARG A 118 -11.21 -26.88 10.91
N PHE A 119 -11.00 -25.60 11.22
CA PHE A 119 -10.26 -25.19 12.42
C PHE A 119 -11.08 -24.33 13.39
N GLY A 120 -12.15 -23.66 12.93
CA GLY A 120 -12.89 -22.64 13.68
C GLY A 120 -13.64 -23.15 14.91
N ASN A 121 -14.07 -24.42 14.90
CA ASN A 121 -14.68 -25.08 16.05
C ASN A 121 -13.71 -26.02 16.79
N SER A 122 -12.42 -25.94 16.50
CA SER A 122 -11.40 -26.81 17.11
C SER A 122 -10.50 -26.00 18.04
N ASP A 123 -10.00 -26.65 19.09
CA ASP A 123 -8.94 -26.07 19.94
C ASP A 123 -7.56 -26.04 19.24
N THR A 124 -7.49 -26.60 18.03
CA THR A 124 -6.28 -26.58 17.19
C THR A 124 -6.32 -25.35 16.28
N GLY A 125 -5.34 -24.46 16.44
CA GLY A 125 -5.13 -23.36 15.49
C GLY A 125 -4.71 -23.86 14.10
N TYR A 126 -4.77 -22.98 13.11
CA TYR A 126 -4.25 -23.25 11.77
C TYR A 126 -2.83 -22.71 11.59
N THR A 127 -2.09 -23.30 10.66
CA THR A 127 -0.73 -22.90 10.28
C THR A 127 -0.72 -22.09 8.98
N GLU A 128 0.43 -21.49 8.67
CA GLU A 128 0.72 -20.87 7.36
C GLU A 128 0.41 -21.81 6.19
N LYS A 129 0.73 -23.09 6.34
CA LYS A 129 0.49 -24.13 5.34
C LYS A 129 -1.00 -24.43 5.17
N ASP A 130 -1.75 -24.50 6.27
CA ASP A 130 -3.20 -24.75 6.22
C ASP A 130 -3.96 -23.66 5.46
N TYR A 131 -3.55 -22.39 5.64
CA TYR A 131 -4.12 -21.26 4.90
C TYR A 131 -3.82 -21.36 3.40
N GLN A 132 -2.57 -21.64 3.03
CA GLN A 132 -2.20 -21.81 1.63
C GLN A 132 -2.94 -23.00 1.01
N GLU A 133 -3.01 -24.14 1.69
CA GLU A 133 -3.72 -25.34 1.21
C GLU A 133 -5.21 -25.08 1.00
N ALA A 134 -5.86 -24.32 1.88
CA ALA A 134 -7.25 -23.92 1.68
C ALA A 134 -7.43 -23.06 0.41
N VAL A 135 -6.51 -22.14 0.13
CA VAL A 135 -6.53 -21.32 -1.10
C VAL A 135 -6.30 -22.19 -2.34
N GLU A 136 -5.31 -23.08 -2.32
CA GLU A 136 -5.00 -23.98 -3.43
C GLU A 136 -6.12 -24.97 -3.75
N GLU A 137 -6.79 -25.49 -2.72
CA GLU A 137 -7.95 -26.38 -2.88
C GLU A 137 -9.12 -25.67 -3.56
N ILE A 138 -9.44 -24.45 -3.11
CA ILE A 138 -10.51 -23.66 -3.74
C ILE A 138 -10.14 -23.24 -5.16
N GLY A 139 -8.88 -22.87 -5.40
CA GLY A 139 -8.39 -22.41 -6.70
C GLY A 139 -8.13 -23.54 -7.71
N GLY A 140 -8.07 -24.80 -7.28
CA GLY A 140 -7.81 -25.95 -8.15
C GLY A 140 -6.41 -25.98 -8.78
N ARG A 141 -5.47 -25.19 -8.25
CA ARG A 141 -4.06 -25.12 -8.71
C ARG A 141 -3.14 -24.70 -7.56
N SER A 142 -1.83 -24.85 -7.75
CA SER A 142 -0.86 -24.34 -6.79
C SER A 142 -0.76 -22.80 -6.81
N TYR A 143 -0.64 -22.23 -5.62
CA TYR A 143 -0.42 -20.82 -5.33
C TYR A 143 0.95 -20.59 -4.68
N GLN A 144 1.82 -21.62 -4.63
CA GLN A 144 3.14 -21.55 -4.01
C GLN A 144 3.94 -20.32 -4.45
N ASP A 145 4.03 -20.06 -5.77
CA ASP A 145 4.80 -18.92 -6.29
C ASP A 145 4.19 -17.57 -5.89
N PHE A 146 2.86 -17.50 -5.77
CA PHE A 146 2.16 -16.31 -5.29
C PHE A 146 2.53 -16.05 -3.82
N PHE A 147 2.45 -17.08 -2.98
CA PHE A 147 2.82 -16.97 -1.57
C PHE A 147 4.29 -16.62 -1.36
N GLN A 148 5.20 -17.29 -2.07
CA GLN A 148 6.64 -16.99 -1.98
C GLN A 148 6.99 -15.60 -2.48
N SER A 149 6.33 -15.13 -3.54
CA SER A 149 6.62 -13.81 -4.10
C SER A 149 6.10 -12.66 -3.23
N TYR A 150 4.88 -12.80 -2.71
CA TYR A 150 4.13 -11.67 -2.17
C TYR A 150 3.86 -11.74 -0.66
N TYR A 151 3.67 -12.93 -0.09
CA TYR A 151 3.48 -13.09 1.36
C TYR A 151 4.80 -13.22 2.10
N TYR A 152 5.71 -14.06 1.58
CA TYR A 152 7.02 -14.35 2.16
C TYR A 152 8.18 -13.63 1.44
N GLY A 153 7.87 -12.93 0.36
CA GLY A 153 8.82 -12.17 -0.44
C GLY A 153 8.48 -10.68 -0.50
N THR A 154 9.24 -9.95 -1.30
CA THR A 154 9.13 -8.49 -1.49
C THR A 154 8.98 -8.13 -2.97
N LYS A 155 8.48 -9.07 -3.79
CA LYS A 155 8.28 -8.82 -5.23
C LYS A 155 7.27 -7.69 -5.40
N ASP A 156 7.55 -6.79 -6.34
CA ASP A 156 6.60 -5.73 -6.70
C ASP A 156 5.28 -6.35 -7.19
N ILE A 157 4.16 -5.86 -6.66
CA ILE A 157 2.82 -6.37 -6.99
C ILE A 157 2.26 -5.69 -8.24
N GLU A 158 2.84 -4.59 -8.72
CA GLU A 158 2.19 -3.70 -9.69
C GLU A 158 1.73 -4.43 -10.96
N GLU A 159 2.56 -5.32 -11.51
CA GLU A 159 2.22 -6.10 -12.70
C GLU A 159 1.02 -7.04 -12.46
N GLU A 160 1.15 -7.95 -11.49
CA GLU A 160 0.10 -8.92 -11.13
C GLU A 160 -1.21 -8.22 -10.72
N LEU A 161 -1.13 -7.15 -9.93
CA LEU A 161 -2.29 -6.38 -9.51
C LEU A 161 -3.02 -5.76 -10.71
N ASN A 162 -2.31 -5.22 -11.69
CA ASN A 162 -2.95 -4.68 -12.90
C ASN A 162 -3.62 -5.78 -13.73
N GLU A 163 -3.01 -6.96 -13.86
CA GLU A 163 -3.61 -8.10 -14.56
C GLU A 163 -4.90 -8.58 -13.87
N LEU A 164 -4.87 -8.70 -12.55
CA LEU A 164 -6.02 -9.13 -11.74
C LEU A 164 -7.15 -8.09 -11.77
N LEU A 165 -6.84 -6.79 -11.73
CA LEU A 165 -7.84 -5.72 -11.88
C LEU A 165 -8.45 -5.73 -13.29
N ALA A 166 -7.63 -5.96 -14.33
CA ALA A 166 -8.11 -6.03 -15.70
C ALA A 166 -9.11 -7.19 -15.90
N TYR A 167 -8.97 -8.31 -15.17
CA TYR A 167 -9.94 -9.41 -15.22
C TYR A 167 -11.38 -8.97 -14.87
N VAL A 168 -11.51 -8.00 -13.96
CA VAL A 168 -12.80 -7.41 -13.56
C VAL A 168 -13.06 -6.04 -14.21
N GLY A 169 -12.35 -5.72 -15.30
CA GLY A 169 -12.55 -4.47 -16.05
C GLY A 169 -12.16 -3.22 -15.27
N LEU A 170 -11.23 -3.33 -14.32
CA LEU A 170 -10.66 -2.23 -13.57
C LEU A 170 -9.21 -1.97 -14.01
N GLU A 171 -8.76 -0.74 -13.79
CA GLU A 171 -7.38 -0.33 -14.00
C GLU A 171 -6.96 0.68 -12.92
N ILE A 172 -5.65 0.82 -12.70
CA ILE A 172 -5.10 1.83 -11.80
C ILE A 172 -4.84 3.11 -12.58
N ARG A 173 -5.64 4.16 -12.30
CA ARG A 173 -5.34 5.50 -12.78
C ARG A 173 -4.20 6.12 -11.99
N ASN A 174 -3.13 6.43 -12.71
CA ASN A 174 -1.98 7.18 -12.21
C ASN A 174 -2.20 8.68 -12.29
N ILE A 175 -2.32 9.34 -11.15
CA ILE A 175 -2.49 10.80 -11.06
C ILE A 175 -1.22 11.38 -10.43
N ARG A 176 -0.59 12.35 -11.11
CA ARG A 176 0.59 13.04 -10.56
C ARG A 176 0.23 13.79 -9.29
N SER A 177 1.14 13.82 -8.30
CA SER A 177 0.92 14.70 -7.14
C SER A 177 0.79 16.15 -7.60
N ARG A 178 -0.14 16.87 -6.96
CA ARG A 178 -0.35 18.31 -7.18
C ARG A 178 0.74 19.16 -6.52
N LEU A 179 1.45 18.58 -5.55
CA LEU A 179 2.56 19.23 -4.88
C LEU A 179 3.81 19.05 -5.74
N TYR A 180 4.39 20.16 -6.18
CA TYR A 180 5.51 20.13 -7.12
C TYR A 180 6.71 19.37 -6.55
N PHE A 181 7.05 19.62 -5.27
CA PHE A 181 8.17 18.98 -4.61
C PHE A 181 7.96 17.47 -4.41
N GLU A 182 6.74 17.02 -4.10
CA GLU A 182 6.43 15.59 -4.05
C GLU A 182 6.59 14.96 -5.44
N ASN A 183 5.99 15.58 -6.45
CA ASN A 183 5.94 15.03 -7.81
C ASN A 183 7.31 15.02 -8.49
N ARG A 184 8.14 16.04 -8.29
CA ARG A 184 9.39 16.25 -9.04
C ARG A 184 10.65 15.93 -8.24
N PHE A 185 10.66 16.23 -6.94
CA PHE A 185 11.87 16.03 -6.12
C PHE A 185 11.80 14.78 -5.26
N GLY A 186 10.60 14.29 -4.94
CA GLY A 186 10.41 13.02 -4.23
C GLY A 186 10.60 13.14 -2.72
N PHE A 187 10.09 14.21 -2.11
CA PHE A 187 9.94 14.30 -0.65
C PHE A 187 8.55 14.82 -0.24
N LYS A 188 8.11 14.52 0.98
CA LYS A 188 6.91 15.10 1.61
C LYS A 188 7.29 15.93 2.81
N VAL A 189 6.40 16.86 3.20
CA VAL A 189 6.63 17.74 4.34
C VAL A 189 5.40 17.87 5.23
N GLU A 190 5.66 18.21 6.49
CA GLU A 190 4.69 18.77 7.43
C GLU A 190 5.07 20.23 7.71
N TYR A 191 4.10 21.15 7.70
CA TYR A 191 4.36 22.57 7.98
C TYR A 191 4.43 22.82 9.50
N ILE A 192 5.51 23.43 9.95
CA ILE A 192 5.73 23.78 11.35
C ILE A 192 5.41 25.27 11.55
N ASP A 193 4.37 25.54 12.36
CA ASP A 193 3.89 26.89 12.71
C ASP A 193 3.69 27.85 11.52
N GLY A 194 3.44 27.30 10.32
CA GLY A 194 3.34 28.08 9.08
C GLY A 194 4.62 28.85 8.73
N ARG A 195 5.80 28.42 9.23
CA ARG A 195 7.08 29.10 9.05
C ARG A 195 8.10 28.26 8.30
N SER A 196 8.31 27.03 8.73
CA SER A 196 9.20 26.04 8.11
C SER A 196 8.39 24.83 7.64
N ALA A 197 9.04 23.94 6.89
CA ALA A 197 8.47 22.69 6.43
C ALA A 197 9.43 21.56 6.77
N ARG A 198 9.01 20.65 7.64
CA ARG A 198 9.80 19.50 8.08
C ARG A 198 9.61 18.34 7.11
N ILE A 199 10.69 17.72 6.67
CA ILE A 199 10.63 16.56 5.77
C ILE A 199 10.14 15.33 6.55
N THR A 200 9.08 14.70 6.05
CA THR A 200 8.42 13.54 6.70
C THR A 200 8.52 12.25 5.92
N ASP A 201 8.87 12.31 4.64
CA ASP A 201 9.02 11.15 3.76
C ASP A 201 9.96 11.51 2.61
N ILE A 202 10.79 10.56 2.16
CA ILE A 202 11.70 10.72 1.02
C ILE A 202 11.65 9.44 0.18
N ALA A 203 11.34 9.60 -1.10
CA ALA A 203 11.33 8.48 -2.04
C ALA A 203 12.77 8.03 -2.29
N PRO A 204 13.12 6.74 -2.10
CA PRO A 204 14.44 6.22 -2.40
C PRO A 204 14.84 6.47 -3.85
N ASN A 205 16.12 6.78 -4.05
CA ASN A 205 16.73 7.17 -5.32
C ASN A 205 16.13 8.42 -5.97
N SER A 206 15.29 9.18 -5.25
CA SER A 206 14.75 10.44 -5.75
C SER A 206 15.82 11.54 -5.83
N ILE A 207 15.44 12.68 -6.39
CA ILE A 207 16.31 13.86 -6.42
C ILE A 207 16.62 14.32 -4.99
N ALA A 208 15.63 14.28 -4.09
CA ALA A 208 15.81 14.59 -2.68
C ALA A 208 16.78 13.64 -1.97
N ASP A 209 16.62 12.32 -2.21
CA ASP A 209 17.48 11.29 -1.62
C ASP A 209 18.94 11.40 -2.11
N ARG A 210 19.12 11.55 -3.43
CA ARG A 210 20.45 11.75 -4.03
C ARG A 210 21.11 13.06 -3.61
N ALA A 211 20.32 14.05 -3.21
CA ALA A 211 20.80 15.31 -2.65
C ALA A 211 21.01 15.24 -1.12
N HIS A 212 20.84 14.06 -0.52
CA HIS A 212 21.06 13.78 0.89
C HIS A 212 20.18 14.56 1.86
N LEU A 213 18.97 14.93 1.42
CA LEU A 213 17.93 15.36 2.36
C LEU A 213 17.60 14.21 3.32
N LYS A 214 17.29 14.55 4.57
CA LYS A 214 16.98 13.58 5.62
C LYS A 214 15.58 13.79 6.17
N LEU A 215 15.02 12.73 6.73
CA LEU A 215 13.80 12.83 7.53
C LEU A 215 14.05 13.69 8.76
N GLY A 216 13.15 14.60 9.05
CA GLY A 216 13.29 15.57 10.14
C GLY A 216 13.96 16.89 9.75
N ASP A 217 14.64 16.97 8.61
CA ASP A 217 15.22 18.22 8.11
C ASP A 217 14.15 19.31 7.97
N GLU A 218 14.45 20.53 8.42
CA GLU A 218 13.54 21.66 8.30
C GLU A 218 13.95 22.60 7.17
N ILE A 219 13.09 22.70 6.15
CA ILE A 219 13.26 23.66 5.06
C ILE A 219 12.81 25.04 5.55
N VAL A 220 13.73 26.01 5.55
CA VAL A 220 13.47 27.38 6.02
C VAL A 220 13.42 28.40 4.88
N SER A 221 14.15 28.14 3.78
CA SER A 221 14.21 29.04 2.63
C SER A 221 14.39 28.29 1.31
N ILE A 222 14.01 28.93 0.21
CA ILE A 222 14.18 28.47 -1.17
C ILE A 222 14.72 29.63 -2.00
N ASN A 223 15.84 29.42 -2.68
CA ASN A 223 16.56 30.46 -3.44
C ASN A 223 16.85 31.73 -2.61
N GLY A 224 17.12 31.55 -1.31
CA GLY A 224 17.37 32.65 -0.36
C GLY A 224 16.10 33.35 0.13
N ILE A 225 14.92 32.97 -0.34
CA ILE A 225 13.63 33.51 0.10
C ILE A 225 13.07 32.61 1.20
N ARG A 226 12.73 33.21 2.36
CA ARG A 226 12.08 32.48 3.45
C ARG A 226 10.74 31.91 2.99
N ILE A 227 10.49 30.62 3.23
CA ILE A 227 9.26 29.99 2.73
C ILE A 227 8.00 30.52 3.43
N ALA A 228 8.08 30.81 4.74
CA ALA A 228 6.96 31.30 5.56
C ALA A 228 5.64 30.52 5.32
N GLY A 229 5.72 29.19 5.34
CA GLY A 229 4.57 28.30 5.15
C GLY A 229 4.11 28.11 3.70
N ASN A 230 4.79 28.72 2.73
CA ASN A 230 4.40 28.71 1.30
C ASN A 230 5.38 27.89 0.44
N LEU A 231 5.97 26.81 0.96
CA LEU A 231 6.93 25.99 0.20
C LEU A 231 6.32 25.50 -1.12
N LYS A 232 5.06 25.05 -1.09
CA LYS A 232 4.31 24.62 -2.27
C LYS A 232 4.26 25.70 -3.35
N GLU A 233 3.90 26.93 -3.00
CA GLU A 233 3.78 28.05 -3.92
C GLU A 233 5.14 28.44 -4.49
N TRP A 234 6.20 28.47 -3.67
CA TRP A 234 7.55 28.77 -4.12
C TRP A 234 8.13 27.70 -5.03
N CYS A 235 8.01 26.42 -4.69
CA CYS A 235 8.43 25.32 -5.56
C CYS A 235 7.70 25.34 -6.90
N LYS A 236 6.42 25.73 -6.89
CA LYS A 236 5.65 25.93 -8.14
C LYS A 236 6.13 27.15 -8.92
N TYR A 237 6.54 28.22 -8.26
CA TYR A 237 7.07 29.41 -8.91
C TYR A 237 8.39 29.10 -9.65
N PHE A 238 9.29 28.33 -9.02
CA PHE A 238 10.60 27.94 -9.58
C PHE A 238 10.59 26.61 -10.36
N GLN A 239 9.42 26.15 -10.83
CA GLN A 239 9.15 24.77 -11.28
C GLN A 239 9.94 24.23 -12.51
N GLU A 240 10.87 25.00 -13.05
CA GLU A 240 11.69 24.62 -14.21
C GLU A 240 13.17 24.99 -14.03
N GLU A 241 13.52 25.52 -12.86
CA GLU A 241 14.88 25.92 -12.53
C GLU A 241 15.47 24.96 -11.50
N GLN A 242 16.80 24.94 -11.42
CA GLN A 242 17.46 24.41 -10.23
C GLN A 242 17.03 25.28 -9.04
N ILE A 243 16.64 24.64 -7.94
CA ILE A 243 16.34 25.34 -6.69
C ILE A 243 17.41 25.05 -5.65
N THR A 244 17.68 26.02 -4.80
CA THR A 244 18.53 25.88 -3.61
C THR A 244 17.68 25.98 -2.37
N LEU A 245 17.49 24.88 -1.66
CA LEU A 245 16.86 24.86 -0.35
C LEU A 245 17.89 25.23 0.73
N THR A 246 17.48 26.02 1.71
CA THR A 246 18.22 26.14 2.97
C THR A 246 17.57 25.23 4.00
N ILE A 247 18.35 24.29 4.50
CA ILE A 247 17.95 23.27 5.45
C ILE A 247 18.53 23.63 6.81
N ASN A 248 17.68 23.64 7.82
CA ASN A 248 18.07 23.58 9.22
C ASN A 248 18.02 22.12 9.65
N GLY A 249 19.18 21.45 9.61
CA GLY A 249 19.34 20.09 10.08
C GLY A 249 19.52 20.03 11.59
N GLU A 250 19.81 18.84 12.11
CA GLU A 250 20.05 18.63 13.55
C GLU A 250 21.31 19.35 14.05
N ASP A 251 22.40 19.29 13.28
CA ASP A 251 23.71 19.82 13.68
C ASP A 251 24.03 21.19 13.08
N ASP A 252 23.55 21.47 11.86
CA ASP A 252 23.93 22.65 11.10
C ASP A 252 22.84 23.18 10.17
N THR A 253 23.09 24.40 9.67
CA THR A 253 22.34 24.96 8.55
C THR A 253 23.17 24.85 7.29
N HIS A 254 22.64 24.16 6.27
CA HIS A 254 23.32 23.97 5.00
C HIS A 254 22.37 24.20 3.82
N LYS A 255 22.94 24.23 2.61
CA LYS A 255 22.20 24.42 1.37
C LYS A 255 22.18 23.14 0.55
N VAL A 256 21.03 22.84 -0.04
CA VAL A 256 20.83 21.68 -0.90
C VAL A 256 20.29 22.14 -2.24
N GLU A 257 20.94 21.73 -3.33
CA GLU A 257 20.51 22.04 -4.69
C GLU A 257 19.70 20.89 -5.28
N LEU A 258 18.54 21.20 -5.86
CA LEU A 258 17.66 20.23 -6.50
C LEU A 258 17.42 20.65 -7.95
N THR A 259 17.84 19.81 -8.89
CA THR A 259 17.65 20.03 -10.33
C THR A 259 16.55 19.12 -10.85
N PRO A 260 15.41 19.64 -11.33
CA PRO A 260 14.26 18.81 -11.72
C PRO A 260 14.52 17.97 -12.99
N THR A 261 14.04 16.72 -13.00
CA THR A 261 14.13 15.79 -14.15
C THR A 261 12.75 15.37 -14.67
N ASP A 262 12.69 14.44 -15.63
CA ASP A 262 11.43 13.83 -16.12
C ASP A 262 10.88 12.73 -15.21
N GLU A 263 11.63 12.31 -14.20
CA GLU A 263 11.16 11.36 -13.20
C GLU A 263 10.00 11.95 -12.38
N ARG A 264 9.09 11.08 -11.93
CA ARG A 264 7.89 11.48 -11.19
C ARG A 264 7.69 10.58 -9.98
N TYR A 265 7.50 11.17 -8.81
CA TYR A 265 7.38 10.49 -7.53
C TYR A 265 5.99 10.70 -6.90
N TYR A 266 5.66 9.89 -5.89
CA TYR A 266 4.42 9.98 -5.10
C TYR A 266 3.13 10.15 -5.93
N ARG A 267 2.97 9.29 -6.94
CA ARG A 267 1.75 9.26 -7.76
C ARG A 267 0.58 8.77 -6.92
N THR A 268 -0.55 9.46 -7.03
CA THR A 268 -1.83 8.99 -6.52
C THR A 268 -2.36 7.87 -7.41
N ARG A 269 -2.60 6.68 -6.81
CA ARG A 269 -3.06 5.48 -7.49
C ARG A 269 -4.54 5.24 -7.20
N TRP A 270 -5.42 5.45 -8.17
CA TRP A 270 -6.87 5.38 -7.98
C TRP A 270 -7.47 4.24 -8.83
N PRO A 271 -8.24 3.29 -8.25
CA PRO A 271 -8.93 2.27 -9.04
C PRO A 271 -10.06 2.92 -9.86
N GLN A 272 -10.17 2.58 -11.14
CA GLN A 272 -11.27 3.02 -11.99
C GLN A 272 -11.73 1.91 -12.91
N LYS A 273 -12.97 2.00 -13.38
CA LYS A 273 -13.47 1.14 -14.46
C LYS A 273 -12.78 1.51 -15.76
N MET A 274 -12.35 0.50 -16.51
CA MET A 274 -11.83 0.67 -17.86
C MET A 274 -12.91 1.26 -18.76
N THR A 275 -12.54 2.23 -19.61
CA THR A 275 -13.48 2.89 -20.52
C THR A 275 -14.06 1.89 -21.53
N GLU A 276 -13.20 1.00 -22.03
CA GLU A 276 -13.53 -0.03 -23.04
C GLU A 276 -13.63 -1.44 -22.42
N ALA A 277 -14.16 -1.55 -21.20
CA ALA A 277 -14.36 -2.87 -20.57
C ALA A 277 -15.26 -3.77 -21.44
N THR A 278 -14.91 -5.05 -21.58
CA THR A 278 -15.75 -6.03 -22.27
C THR A 278 -17.01 -6.35 -21.44
N GLU A 279 -18.00 -6.99 -22.07
CA GLU A 279 -19.17 -7.47 -21.33
C GLU A 279 -18.81 -8.51 -20.27
N GLU A 280 -17.86 -9.40 -20.59
CA GLU A 280 -17.31 -10.38 -19.66
C GLU A 280 -16.66 -9.70 -18.45
N GLN A 281 -15.78 -8.72 -18.66
CA GLN A 281 -15.15 -7.96 -17.58
C GLN A 281 -16.18 -7.25 -16.69
N ARG A 282 -17.22 -6.64 -17.29
CA ARG A 282 -18.32 -6.04 -16.53
C ARG A 282 -19.11 -7.07 -15.74
N ASN A 283 -19.27 -8.29 -16.26
CA ASN A 283 -19.91 -9.37 -15.55
C ASN A 283 -19.05 -9.85 -14.37
N ASN A 284 -17.75 -10.06 -14.60
CA ASN A 284 -16.78 -10.45 -13.56
C ASN A 284 -16.77 -9.43 -12.42
N TYR A 285 -16.81 -8.12 -12.74
CA TYR A 285 -16.96 -7.07 -11.72
C TYR A 285 -18.22 -7.23 -10.88
N ARG A 286 -19.37 -7.52 -11.51
CA ARG A 286 -20.63 -7.74 -10.79
C ARG A 286 -20.54 -8.96 -9.89
N VAL A 287 -19.90 -10.05 -10.34
CA VAL A 287 -19.70 -11.23 -9.50
C VAL A 287 -18.77 -10.89 -8.35
N TRP A 288 -17.60 -10.33 -8.60
CA TRP A 288 -16.65 -9.92 -7.56
C TRP A 288 -17.32 -9.08 -6.46
N THR A 289 -18.12 -8.10 -6.85
CA THR A 289 -18.71 -7.12 -5.93
C THR A 289 -20.03 -7.52 -5.31
N LYS A 290 -20.74 -8.52 -5.87
CA LYS A 290 -22.08 -8.94 -5.39
C LYS A 290 -22.18 -10.42 -5.08
N ARG A 291 -21.09 -11.18 -5.16
CA ARG A 291 -21.06 -12.59 -4.76
C ARG A 291 -21.46 -12.67 -3.29
N GLY A 292 -22.66 -13.18 -3.06
CA GLY A 292 -23.12 -13.55 -1.74
C GLY A 292 -22.26 -14.68 -1.16
N PHE A 293 -22.30 -14.81 0.16
CA PHE A 293 -21.70 -15.92 0.89
C PHE A 293 -22.34 -17.27 0.60
#